data_AF-A0A3M1IIS0-F1
#
_entry.id   AF-A0A3M1IIS0-F1
#
_cell.length_a   1.000
_cell.length_b   1.000
_cell.length_c   1.000
_cell.angle_alpha   90.00
_cell.angle_beta   90.00
_cell.angle_gamma   90.00
#
_symmetry.space_group_name_H-M   'P 1'
#
loop_
_entity.id
_entity.type
_entity.pdbx_description
1 polymer ?
#
loop_
_entity_poly.entity_id
_entity_poly.type
_entity_poly.pdbx_seq_one_letter_code
_entity_poly.pdbx_strand_id
1 'polypeptide(L)'
;MVGDIVPEEPGLECYAGEAKGGTNHWLYTAAGKRLLDRSLGELAPKAVYWLDGPTKVYIVKGRILRWPDREVGRIQGRIVAIADCLGDWREEVITALDGEVRIYTTTHPTDRRHVCLLQDRLYRNDVAVQTMGYFFPPQLREPLR
;
A
#
# COMPACT_ATOMS: atom_id res chain seq x y z
N MET A 1 3.85 -5.57 -7.16
CA MET A 1 3.08 -4.51 -6.47
C MET A 1 2.75 -3.45 -7.51
N VAL A 2 1.54 -2.89 -7.47
CA VAL A 2 1.16 -1.73 -8.27
C VAL A 2 0.62 -0.67 -7.31
N GLY A 3 1.14 0.55 -7.40
CA GLY A 3 0.73 1.64 -6.53
C GLY A 3 1.47 2.93 -6.87
N ASP A 4 0.77 4.05 -6.74
CA ASP A 4 1.33 5.41 -6.80
C ASP A 4 2.17 5.62 -5.54
N ILE A 5 3.48 5.41 -5.65
CA ILE A 5 4.42 5.50 -4.52
C ILE A 5 5.56 6.50 -4.78
N VAL A 6 5.77 6.93 -6.03
CA VAL A 6 6.79 7.90 -6.44
C VAL A 6 6.13 9.24 -6.77
N PRO A 7 6.15 10.24 -5.86
CA PRO A 7 5.43 11.50 -6.05
C PRO A 7 5.82 12.28 -7.31
N GLU A 8 7.03 12.07 -7.80
CA GLU A 8 7.58 12.76 -8.98
C GLU A 8 7.12 12.16 -10.32
N GLU A 9 6.52 10.97 -10.31
CA GLU A 9 6.14 10.24 -11.52
C GLU A 9 4.60 10.12 -11.60
N PRO A 10 3.98 10.52 -12.73
CA PRO A 10 2.53 10.43 -12.84
C PRO A 10 2.07 8.98 -13.02
N GLY A 11 1.11 8.56 -12.20
CA GLY A 11 0.44 7.27 -12.31
C GLY A 11 0.91 6.28 -11.24
N LEU A 12 0.67 4.99 -11.49
CA LEU A 12 1.00 3.93 -10.54
C LEU A 12 2.27 3.22 -11.00
N GLU A 13 3.25 3.12 -10.12
CA GLU A 13 4.44 2.33 -10.40
C GLU A 13 4.11 0.84 -10.38
N CYS A 14 4.84 0.07 -11.18
CA CYS A 14 4.82 -1.39 -11.18
C CYS A 14 6.15 -1.93 -10.67
N TYR A 15 6.10 -2.57 -9.50
CA TYR A 15 7.22 -3.29 -8.92
C TYR A 15 7.07 -4.80 -9.14
N ALA A 16 8.11 -5.43 -9.67
CA ALA A 16 8.20 -6.88 -9.85
C ALA A 16 9.58 -7.39 -9.42
N GLY A 17 9.65 -8.66 -9.07
CA GLY A 17 10.91 -9.34 -8.79
C GLY A 17 10.79 -10.82 -9.09
N GLU A 18 11.92 -11.45 -9.35
CA GLU A 18 11.97 -12.88 -9.61
C GLU A 18 11.79 -13.68 -8.31
N ALA A 19 11.05 -14.79 -8.40
CA ALA A 19 10.91 -15.75 -7.32
C ALA A 19 11.64 -17.06 -7.68
N LYS A 20 11.80 -17.97 -6.70
CA LYS A 20 12.28 -19.34 -6.92
C LYS A 20 13.66 -19.43 -7.59
N GLY A 21 14.63 -18.63 -7.13
CA GLY A 21 16.03 -18.71 -7.55
C GLY A 21 16.51 -17.53 -8.40
N GLY A 22 15.61 -16.68 -8.88
CA GLY A 22 15.98 -15.39 -9.44
C GLY A 22 16.28 -14.35 -8.35
N THR A 23 17.05 -13.33 -8.72
CA THR A 23 17.49 -12.26 -7.80
C THR A 23 17.20 -10.86 -8.32
N ASN A 24 16.69 -10.75 -9.56
CA ASN A 24 16.41 -9.47 -10.18
C ASN A 24 15.11 -8.87 -9.64
N HIS A 25 15.11 -7.54 -9.55
CA HIS A 25 13.99 -6.74 -9.08
C HIS A 25 13.92 -5.46 -9.88
N TRP A 26 12.72 -4.94 -10.05
CA TRP A 26 12.45 -3.87 -11.00
C TRP A 26 11.30 -3.02 -10.51
N LEU A 27 11.49 -1.70 -10.55
CA LEU A 27 10.41 -0.72 -10.46
C LEU A 27 10.30 0.01 -11.80
N TYR A 28 9.09 0.16 -12.30
CA TYR A 28 8.77 0.95 -13.48
C TYR A 28 7.73 2.00 -13.14
N THR A 29 7.83 3.17 -13.77
CA THR A 29 6.70 4.13 -13.89
C THR A 29 5.54 3.51 -14.67
N ALA A 30 4.36 4.12 -14.60
CA ALA A 30 3.23 3.78 -15.45
C ALA A 30 3.53 3.90 -16.97
N ALA A 31 4.46 4.78 -17.34
CA ALA A 31 4.91 4.97 -18.72
C ALA A 31 5.99 3.96 -19.18
N GLY A 32 6.41 3.03 -18.32
CA GLY A 32 7.40 1.99 -18.65
C GLY A 32 8.86 2.43 -18.49
N LYS A 33 9.13 3.65 -17.99
CA LYS A 33 10.48 4.06 -17.58
C LYS A 33 10.93 3.25 -16.35
N ARG A 34 12.10 2.61 -16.44
CA ARG A 34 12.78 1.93 -15.32
C ARG A 34 13.26 2.96 -14.29
N LEU A 35 12.86 2.78 -13.02
CA LEU A 35 13.29 3.64 -11.91
C LEU A 35 14.35 3.00 -11.03
N LEU A 36 14.29 1.67 -10.85
CA LEU A 36 15.08 0.99 -9.84
C LEU A 36 15.28 -0.49 -10.20
N ASP A 37 16.48 -1.02 -9.96
CA ASP A 37 16.90 -2.41 -10.23
C ASP A 37 17.34 -3.15 -8.94
N ARG A 38 16.79 -2.77 -7.78
CA ARG A 38 17.04 -3.42 -6.48
C ARG A 38 15.74 -3.88 -5.81
N SER A 39 15.86 -4.68 -4.75
CA SER A 39 14.70 -5.08 -3.96
C SER A 39 14.18 -3.90 -3.13
N LEU A 40 12.85 -3.73 -3.06
CA LEU A 40 12.17 -2.91 -2.05
C LEU A 40 12.03 -3.64 -0.70
N GLY A 41 12.57 -4.86 -0.60
CA GLY A 41 12.74 -5.64 0.63
C GLY A 41 11.88 -6.92 0.68
N GLU A 42 10.86 -7.02 -0.17
CA GLU A 42 10.12 -8.26 -0.46
C GLU A 42 9.57 -8.25 -1.90
N LEU A 43 8.98 -9.36 -2.35
CA LEU A 43 8.42 -9.51 -3.71
C LEU A 43 7.06 -8.83 -3.89
N ALA A 44 6.31 -8.68 -2.79
CA ALA A 44 4.99 -8.06 -2.82
C ALA A 44 4.83 -7.03 -1.69
N PRO A 45 5.53 -5.88 -1.74
CA PRO A 45 5.23 -4.75 -0.86
C PRO A 45 3.75 -4.37 -0.95
N LYS A 46 3.19 -3.84 0.13
CA LYS A 46 1.77 -3.45 0.21
C LYS A 46 1.63 -1.94 0.20
N ALA A 47 1.09 -1.38 -0.87
CA ALA A 47 0.88 0.07 -0.99
C ALA A 47 -0.38 0.51 -0.24
N VAL A 48 -0.28 1.57 0.56
CA VAL A 48 -1.33 2.02 1.50
C VAL A 48 -1.36 3.55 1.56
N TYR A 49 -2.56 4.15 1.60
CA TYR A 49 -2.74 5.55 1.96
C TYR A 49 -2.61 5.72 3.47
N TRP A 50 -1.50 6.31 3.92
CA TRP A 50 -1.17 6.44 5.36
C TRP A 50 -0.84 7.87 5.79
N LEU A 51 -0.23 8.64 4.88
CA LEU A 51 0.21 10.01 5.12
C LEU A 51 -0.84 11.02 4.63
N ASP A 52 -0.49 12.29 4.61
CA ASP A 52 -1.34 13.44 4.31
C ASP A 52 -1.49 13.77 2.82
N GLY A 53 -0.85 13.01 1.93
CA GLY A 53 -0.78 13.28 0.49
C GLY A 53 -1.39 12.20 -0.39
N PRO A 54 -1.51 12.47 -1.71
CA PRO A 54 -2.15 11.56 -2.66
C PRO A 54 -1.29 10.33 -3.03
N THR A 55 -0.03 10.30 -2.61
CA THR A 55 0.88 9.18 -2.86
C THR A 55 0.83 8.17 -1.71
N LYS A 56 0.80 6.88 -2.04
CA LYS A 56 0.81 5.79 -1.06
C LYS A 56 2.22 5.62 -0.47
N VAL A 57 2.26 5.19 0.79
CA VAL A 57 3.44 4.53 1.37
C VAL A 57 3.41 3.04 1.00
N TYR A 58 4.49 2.32 1.26
CA TYR A 58 4.52 0.88 1.09
C TYR A 58 5.02 0.17 2.35
N ILE A 59 4.41 -0.97 2.65
CA ILE A 59 4.72 -1.78 3.83
C ILE A 59 5.59 -2.95 3.42
N VAL A 60 6.73 -3.10 4.10
CA VAL A 60 7.65 -4.22 3.92
C VAL A 60 8.20 -4.70 5.25
N LYS A 61 8.03 -6.00 5.54
CA LYS A 61 8.52 -6.65 6.77
C LYS A 61 8.11 -5.87 8.04
N GLY A 62 6.85 -5.42 8.08
CA GLY A 62 6.29 -4.65 9.21
C GLY A 62 6.71 -3.17 9.28
N ARG A 63 7.56 -2.68 8.36
CA ARG A 63 7.92 -1.25 8.27
C ARG A 63 7.03 -0.55 7.26
N ILE A 64 6.51 0.62 7.62
CA ILE A 64 5.79 1.52 6.73
C ILE A 64 6.81 2.52 6.18
N LEU A 65 7.05 2.48 4.87
CA LEU A 65 8.09 3.25 4.19
C LEU A 65 7.46 4.22 3.20
N ARG A 66 7.83 5.49 3.29
CA ARG A 66 7.64 6.48 2.22
C ARG A 66 8.82 6.37 1.27
N TRP A 67 8.53 6.44 -0.03
CA TRP A 67 9.56 6.45 -1.06
C TRP A 67 10.65 7.53 -0.81
N PRO A 68 11.94 7.21 -1.05
CA PRO A 68 12.45 5.92 -1.49
C PRO A 68 12.66 4.87 -0.40
N ASP A 69 12.96 5.24 0.85
CA ASP A 69 13.18 4.28 1.96
C ASP A 69 12.96 4.93 3.34
N ARG A 70 12.21 6.03 3.42
CA ARG A 70 12.01 6.77 4.68
C ARG A 70 10.96 6.06 5.52
N GLU A 71 11.37 5.49 6.65
CA GLU A 71 10.44 4.87 7.60
C GLU A 71 9.56 5.94 8.27
N VAL A 72 8.24 5.69 8.28
CA VAL A 72 7.22 6.58 8.87
C VAL A 72 6.35 5.86 9.91
N GLY A 73 6.52 4.56 10.08
CA GLY A 73 5.77 3.78 11.05
C GLY A 73 6.11 2.30 11.02
N ARG A 74 5.53 1.55 11.96
CA ARG A 74 5.67 0.11 12.06
C ARG A 74 4.35 -0.54 12.43
N ILE A 75 4.17 -1.75 11.94
CA ILE A 75 3.10 -2.67 12.32
C ILE A 75 3.70 -4.01 12.75
N GLN A 76 2.94 -4.79 13.50
CA GLN A 76 3.29 -6.15 13.89
C GLN A 76 2.20 -7.12 13.43
N GLY A 77 2.58 -8.37 13.18
CA GLY A 77 1.66 -9.43 12.76
C GLY A 77 1.54 -9.57 11.23
N ARG A 78 0.75 -10.56 10.82
CA ARG A 78 0.45 -10.81 9.40
C ARG A 78 -0.69 -9.90 8.97
N ILE A 79 -0.50 -9.11 7.91
CA ILE A 79 -1.57 -8.33 7.30
C ILE A 79 -2.67 -9.28 6.81
N VAL A 80 -3.91 -9.06 7.25
CA VAL A 80 -5.09 -9.83 6.85
C VAL A 80 -6.09 -8.98 6.06
N ALA A 81 -6.08 -7.66 6.24
CA ALA A 81 -6.87 -6.71 5.46
C ALA A 81 -6.23 -5.31 5.50
N ILE A 82 -6.46 -4.53 4.45
CA ILE A 82 -6.20 -3.08 4.40
C ILE A 82 -7.49 -2.40 3.94
N ALA A 83 -8.03 -1.45 4.71
CA ALA A 83 -9.24 -0.74 4.32
C ALA A 83 -9.33 0.61 5.05
N ASP A 84 -9.78 1.66 4.38
CA ASP A 84 -10.45 2.79 5.04
C ASP A 84 -11.73 2.25 5.68
N CYS A 85 -11.69 1.99 6.97
CA CYS A 85 -12.83 1.47 7.71
C CYS A 85 -13.08 2.21 9.03
N LEU A 86 -12.18 3.11 9.42
CA LEU A 86 -12.31 3.98 10.58
C LEU A 86 -11.81 5.39 10.25
N GLY A 87 -12.42 6.41 10.84
CA GLY A 87 -11.90 7.78 10.77
C GLY A 87 -12.11 8.47 9.43
N ASP A 88 -11.03 8.96 8.83
CA ASP A 88 -11.06 9.67 7.55
C ASP A 88 -10.70 8.74 6.38
N TRP A 89 -10.20 9.28 5.28
CA TRP A 89 -9.98 8.56 4.03
C TRP A 89 -8.76 7.64 4.02
N ARG A 90 -7.91 7.71 5.04
CA ARG A 90 -6.66 6.93 5.09
C ARG A 90 -6.95 5.51 5.53
N GLU A 91 -6.13 4.60 5.06
CA GLU A 91 -6.42 3.17 5.17
C GLU A 91 -5.87 2.59 6.48
N GLU A 92 -6.71 1.88 7.22
CA GLU A 92 -6.28 1.04 8.32
C GLU A 92 -5.57 -0.21 7.81
N VAL A 93 -4.56 -0.65 8.55
CA VAL A 93 -3.90 -1.94 8.33
C VAL A 93 -4.32 -2.89 9.44
N ILE A 94 -5.00 -3.98 9.07
CA ILE A 94 -5.48 -4.99 10.01
C ILE A 94 -4.52 -6.17 9.98
N THR A 95 -3.99 -6.53 11.14
CA THR A 95 -3.07 -7.66 11.28
C THR A 95 -3.56 -8.69 12.29
N ALA A 96 -3.15 -9.94 12.06
CA ALA A 96 -3.34 -11.05 12.99
C ALA A 96 -2.02 -11.39 13.68
N LEU A 97 -2.08 -11.58 14.99
CA LEU A 97 -1.04 -12.13 15.86
C LEU A 97 -1.63 -13.30 16.67
N ASP A 98 -0.80 -13.99 17.43
CA ASP A 98 -1.26 -15.07 18.31
C ASP A 98 -2.16 -14.51 19.41
N GLY A 99 -3.45 -14.84 19.35
CA GLY A 99 -4.45 -14.45 20.35
C GLY A 99 -5.05 -13.05 20.20
N GLU A 100 -4.63 -12.26 19.21
CA GLU A 100 -5.17 -10.91 19.01
C GLU A 100 -5.22 -10.48 17.53
N VAL A 101 -6.14 -9.55 17.25
CA VAL A 101 -6.19 -8.79 15.99
C VAL A 101 -5.88 -7.34 16.33
N ARG A 102 -5.01 -6.72 15.55
CA ARG A 102 -4.66 -5.30 15.71
C ARG A 102 -5.07 -4.51 14.48
N ILE A 103 -5.72 -3.37 14.73
CA ILE A 103 -6.09 -2.40 13.70
C ILE A 103 -5.18 -1.19 13.90
N TYR A 104 -4.31 -0.94 12.93
CA TYR A 104 -3.42 0.22 12.93
C TYR A 104 -4.06 1.31 12.08
N THR A 105 -4.28 2.47 12.68
CA THR A 105 -4.70 3.70 11.97
C THR A 105 -3.60 4.75 12.08
N THR A 106 -3.59 5.70 11.14
CA THR A 106 -2.60 6.77 11.11
C THR A 106 -2.93 7.87 12.12
N THR A 107 -1.91 8.44 12.75
CA THR A 107 -2.03 9.63 13.62
C THR A 107 -1.42 10.87 13.00
N HIS A 108 -0.94 10.77 11.75
CA HIS A 108 -0.47 11.94 11.02
C HIS A 108 -1.65 12.89 10.81
N PRO A 109 -1.51 14.21 11.03
CA PRO A 109 -2.55 15.15 10.65
C PRO A 109 -2.64 15.28 9.12
N THR A 110 -3.81 15.63 8.59
CA THR A 110 -4.00 16.01 7.19
C THR A 110 -5.00 17.16 7.12
N ASP A 111 -4.79 18.08 6.18
CA ASP A 111 -5.73 19.14 5.82
C ASP A 111 -6.65 18.73 4.66
N ARG A 112 -6.45 17.52 4.10
CA ARG A 112 -7.22 16.99 2.98
C ARG A 112 -8.46 16.25 3.45
N ARG A 113 -9.57 16.51 2.78
CA ARG A 113 -10.81 15.77 2.97
C ARG A 113 -11.17 15.02 1.70
N HIS A 114 -11.17 13.69 1.78
CA HIS A 114 -11.76 12.82 0.77
C HIS A 114 -12.97 12.11 1.35
N VAL A 115 -13.86 11.62 0.47
CA VAL A 115 -14.95 10.73 0.88
C VAL A 115 -14.34 9.40 1.30
N CYS A 116 -14.95 8.72 2.28
CA CYS A 116 -14.57 7.37 2.66
C CYS A 116 -14.43 6.48 1.42
N LEU A 117 -13.27 5.83 1.26
CA LEU A 117 -12.89 5.06 0.08
C LEU A 117 -13.81 3.85 -0.14
N LEU A 118 -14.47 3.35 0.90
CA LEU A 118 -15.53 2.33 0.76
C LEU A 118 -16.76 2.80 -0.03
N GLN A 119 -16.87 4.10 -0.34
CA GLN A 119 -17.87 4.61 -1.28
C GLN A 119 -17.41 4.54 -2.75
N ASP A 120 -16.13 4.30 -3.03
CA ASP A 120 -15.67 3.96 -4.38
C ASP A 120 -15.99 2.49 -4.69
N ARG A 121 -16.63 2.26 -5.84
CA ARG A 121 -17.13 0.93 -6.21
C ARG A 121 -16.00 -0.08 -6.43
N LEU A 122 -14.89 0.35 -7.04
CA LEU A 122 -13.76 -0.56 -7.29
C LEU A 122 -13.10 -0.93 -5.95
N TYR A 123 -12.79 0.08 -5.15
CA TYR A 123 -12.19 -0.08 -3.83
C TYR A 123 -13.02 -0.99 -2.93
N ARG A 124 -14.33 -0.75 -2.83
CA ARG A 124 -15.24 -1.53 -2.00
C ARG A 124 -15.33 -3.00 -2.41
N ASN A 125 -15.25 -3.27 -3.71
CA ASN A 125 -15.24 -4.62 -4.25
C ASN A 125 -13.91 -5.32 -3.94
N ASP A 126 -12.78 -4.62 -4.14
CA ASP A 126 -11.46 -5.15 -3.80
C ASP A 126 -11.41 -5.51 -2.31
N VAL A 127 -11.87 -4.62 -1.43
CA VAL A 127 -12.00 -4.90 0.03
C VAL A 127 -12.80 -6.16 0.31
N ALA A 128 -13.88 -6.41 -0.40
CA ALA A 128 -14.69 -7.61 -0.19
C ALA A 128 -13.95 -8.91 -0.54
N VAL A 129 -12.97 -8.87 -1.45
CA VAL A 129 -12.26 -10.05 -1.95
C VAL A 129 -10.82 -10.18 -1.42
N GLN A 130 -10.34 -9.27 -0.58
CA GLN A 130 -8.94 -9.29 -0.06
C GLN A 130 -8.56 -10.60 0.64
N THR A 131 -9.54 -11.32 1.19
CA THR A 131 -9.31 -12.60 1.89
C THR A 131 -9.33 -13.82 0.96
N MET A 132 -9.59 -13.63 -0.34
CA MET A 132 -9.64 -14.71 -1.33
C MET A 132 -8.24 -14.98 -1.90
N GLY A 133 -7.57 -16.01 -1.37
CA GLY A 133 -6.28 -16.46 -1.89
C GLY A 133 -5.13 -15.54 -1.51
N TYR A 134 -4.37 -15.07 -2.51
CA TYR A 134 -3.21 -14.22 -2.26
C TYR A 134 -3.61 -12.77 -2.08
N PHE A 135 -3.43 -12.28 -0.86
CA PHE A 135 -3.75 -10.92 -0.45
C PHE A 135 -3.11 -9.85 -1.35
N PHE A 136 -3.94 -8.93 -1.86
CA PHE A 136 -3.54 -7.73 -2.60
C PHE A 136 -4.30 -6.50 -2.04
N PRO A 137 -3.63 -5.34 -1.85
CA PRO A 137 -4.30 -4.13 -1.36
C PRO A 137 -5.36 -3.60 -2.33
N PRO A 138 -6.42 -2.95 -1.84
CA PRO A 138 -7.49 -2.43 -2.69
C PRO A 138 -7.02 -1.25 -3.53
N GLN A 139 -7.59 -1.13 -4.73
CA GLN A 139 -7.32 -0.03 -5.66
C GLN A 139 -8.53 0.89 -5.80
N LEU A 140 -8.27 2.19 -5.93
CA LEU A 140 -9.29 3.15 -6.29
C LEU A 140 -9.51 3.16 -7.80
N ARG A 141 -10.73 3.46 -8.24
CA ARG A 141 -11.01 3.73 -9.66
C ARG A 141 -10.15 4.86 -10.22
N GLU A 142 -9.95 5.92 -9.43
CA GLU A 142 -9.11 7.06 -9.76
C GLU A 142 -8.19 7.37 -8.58
N PRO A 143 -6.90 7.69 -8.80
CA PRO A 143 -6.01 8.13 -7.73
C PRO A 143 -6.55 9.38 -7.02
N LEU A 144 -6.22 9.51 -5.73
CA LEU A 144 -6.47 10.73 -4.98
C LEU A 144 -5.67 11.89 -5.58
N ARG A 145 -6.20 13.11 -5.47
CA ARG A 145 -5.60 14.34 -6.01
C ARG A 145 -5.34 15.34 -4.88
#